data_AF-A0A967LHD3-F1
#
_entry.id   AF-A0A967LHD3-F1
#
_cell.length_a   1.000
_cell.length_b   1.000
_cell.length_c   1.000
_cell.angle_alpha   90.00
_cell.angle_beta   90.00
_cell.angle_gamma   90.00
#
_symmetry.space_group_name_H-M   'P 1'
#
loop_
_entity.id
_entity.type
_entity.pdbx_description
1 polymer ?
#
loop_
_entity_poly.entity_id
_entity_poly.type
_entity_poly.pdbx_seq_one_letter_code
_entity_poly.pdbx_strand_id
1 'polypeptide(L)' 'SHRKDKSLSDYYVIPQAPEYVNINRLFANMEYKYSPNLIFNGGLMVEDNDLAGVDYLPRMGVNYHITPLTTLRFSVSRAT' A
#
# COMPACT_ATOMS: atom_id res chain seq x y z
N SER A 1 -0.62 -12.04 -7.62
CA SER A 1 -0.90 -12.96 -6.50
C SER A 1 -2.38 -12.80 -6.15
N HIS A 2 -3.22 -13.79 -6.45
CA HIS A 2 -4.65 -13.76 -6.14
C HIS A 2 -4.84 -14.44 -4.79
N ARG A 3 -5.15 -13.67 -3.74
CA ARG A 3 -5.41 -14.21 -2.40
C ARG A 3 -6.80 -13.77 -1.97
N LYS A 4 -7.73 -14.72 -1.87
CA LYS A 4 -9.06 -14.49 -1.30
C LYS A 4 -8.93 -14.41 0.20
N ASP A 5 -9.13 -13.23 0.77
CA ASP A 5 -9.03 -13.01 2.20
C ASP A 5 -10.43 -12.95 2.81
N LYS A 6 -10.70 -13.82 3.79
CA LYS A 6 -11.89 -13.73 4.63
C LYS A 6 -11.60 -12.71 5.72
N SER A 7 -12.22 -11.53 5.66
CA SER A 7 -12.18 -10.58 6.77
C SER A 7 -13.39 -10.84 7.67
N LEU A 8 -13.17 -11.43 8.85
CA LEU A 8 -14.16 -11.42 9.93
C LEU A 8 -14.04 -10.06 10.62
N SER A 9 -15.03 -9.19 10.43
CA SER A 9 -15.11 -7.91 11.12
C SER A 9 -15.79 -8.11 12.48
N ASP A 10 -15.08 -7.84 13.57
CA ASP A 10 -15.57 -7.92 14.96
C ASP A 10 -16.42 -6.69 15.36
N TYR A 11 -17.16 -6.09 14.42
CA TYR A 11 -18.16 -5.06 14.76
C TYR A 11 -19.52 -5.73 14.98
N TYR A 12 -19.97 -5.66 16.24
CA TYR A 12 -21.24 -6.13 16.78
C TYR A 12 -22.46 -5.63 15.98
N VAL A 13 -22.82 -6.31 14.88
CA VAL A 13 -24.13 -6.16 14.22
C VAL A 13 -24.59 -7.54 13.74
N ILE A 14 -25.67 -8.02 14.35
CA ILE A 14 -26.65 -9.05 13.96
C ILE A 14 -26.31 -9.86 12.68
N PRO A 15 -26.32 -11.22 12.72
CA PRO A 15 -25.89 -12.07 11.61
C PRO A 15 -26.86 -11.98 10.44
N GLN A 16 -26.53 -11.19 9.43
CA GLN A 16 -27.24 -11.16 8.14
C GLN A 16 -26.29 -11.63 7.05
N ALA A 17 -26.37 -12.93 6.76
CA ALA A 17 -25.81 -13.63 5.60
C ALA A 17 -24.28 -13.54 5.39
N PRO A 18 -23.64 -14.56 4.81
CA PRO A 18 -22.24 -14.44 4.40
C PRO A 18 -22.14 -13.42 3.26
N GLU A 19 -21.72 -12.20 3.58
CA GLU A 19 -21.37 -11.18 2.59
C GLU A 19 -20.06 -11.61 1.92
N TYR A 20 -20.13 -12.02 0.66
CA TYR A 20 -18.94 -12.35 -0.13
C TYR A 20 -18.25 -11.06 -0.55
N VAL A 21 -17.36 -10.54 0.31
CA VAL A 21 -16.53 -9.38 -0.05
C VAL A 21 -15.37 -9.89 -0.91
N ASN A 22 -15.47 -9.75 -2.23
CA ASN A 22 -14.33 -9.96 -3.12
C ASN A 22 -13.49 -8.69 -3.14
N ILE A 23 -12.27 -8.77 -2.63
CA ILE A 23 -11.30 -7.68 -2.65
C ILE A 23 -10.15 -8.08 -3.57
N ASN A 24 -9.94 -7.33 -4.65
CA ASN A 24 -8.81 -7.51 -5.56
C ASN A 24 -7.76 -6.43 -5.31
N ARG A 25 -6.50 -6.82 -5.06
CA ARG A 25 -5.40 -5.89 -4.80
C ARG A 25 -4.30 -6.04 -5.85
N LEU A 26 -3.95 -4.94 -6.50
CA LEU A 26 -2.78 -4.83 -7.37
C LEU A 26 -1.75 -3.91 -6.74
N PHE A 27 -0.47 -4.27 -6.80
CA PHE A 27 0.62 -3.48 -6.26
C PHE A 27 1.75 -3.33 -7.28
N ALA A 28 2.28 -2.11 -7.38
CA ALA A 28 3.45 -1.78 -8.16
C ALA A 28 4.45 -1.02 -7.28
N ASN A 29 5.74 -1.33 -7.43
CA ASN A 29 6.81 -0.68 -6.69
C ASN A 29 8.01 -0.43 -7.60
N MET A 30 8.67 0.70 -7.38
CA MET A 30 9.83 1.14 -8.13
C MET A 30 10.85 1.71 -7.15
N GLU A 31 12.09 1.25 -7.27
CA GLU A 31 13.24 1.90 -6.64
C GLU A 31 14.13 2.48 -7.73
N TYR A 32 14.62 3.69 -7.51
CA TYR A 32 15.53 4.36 -8.42
C TYR A 32 16.73 4.93 -7.67
N LYS A 33 17.90 4.38 -7.97
CA LYS A 33 19.18 4.82 -7.40
C LYS A 33 19.80 5.88 -8.30
N TYR A 34 19.68 7.15 -7.90
CA TYR A 34 20.24 8.27 -8.66
C TYR A 34 21.76 8.39 -8.45
N SER A 35 22.22 8.17 -7.23
CA SER A 35 23.66 8.16 -6.88
C SER A 35 23.91 7.19 -5.72
N PRO A 36 25.17 6.94 -5.32
CA PRO A 36 25.46 6.14 -4.12
C PRO A 36 24.78 6.68 -2.85
N ASN A 37 24.51 7.98 -2.80
CA ASN A 37 23.96 8.65 -1.63
C ASN A 37 22.45 8.91 -1.71
N LEU A 38 21.83 8.85 -2.90
CA LEU A 38 20.42 9.25 -3.09
C LEU A 38 19.61 8.15 -3.79
N ILE A 39 18.57 7.68 -3.10
CA ILE A 39 17.67 6.62 -3.59
C ILE A 39 16.22 7.10 -3.48
N PHE A 40 15.48 7.01 -4.58
CA PHE A 40 14.06 7.28 -4.65
C PHE A 40 13.27 5.98 -4.59
N ASN A 41 12.14 6.00 -3.90
CA ASN A 41 11.22 4.88 -3.75
C ASN A 41 9.82 5.36 -4.13
N GLY A 42 9.14 4.60 -4.96
CA GLY A 42 7.76 4.86 -5.38
C GLY A 42 6.96 3.58 -5.36
N GLY A 43 5.67 3.69 -5.08
CA GLY A 43 4.75 2.58 -5.17
C GLY A 43 3.31 3.02 -5.24
N LEU A 44 2.47 2.11 -5.72
CA LEU A 44 1.05 2.27 -5.81
C LEU A 44 0.40 0.93 -5.48
N MET A 45 -0.60 0.97 -4.62
CA MET A 45 -1.55 -0.13 -4.50
C MET A 45 -2.92 0.35 -4.97
N VAL A 46 -3.59 -0.51 -5.72
CA VAL A 46 -4.97 -0.32 -6.19
C VAL A 46 -5.77 -1.47 -5.60
N GLU A 47 -6.81 -1.14 -4.84
CA GLU A 47 -7.74 -2.10 -4.26
C GLU A 47 -9.10 -1.89 -4.91
N ASP A 48 -9.67 -2.94 -5.47
CA ASP A 48 -11.01 -2.95 -6.04
C ASP A 48 -11.90 -3.82 -5.16
N ASN A 49 -12.93 -3.19 -4.60
CA ASN A 49 -13.93 -3.83 -3.75
C ASN A 49 -15.31 -3.61 -4.35
N ASP A 50 -16.03 -4.71 -4.60
CA ASP A 50 -17.37 -4.71 -5.20
C ASP A 50 -18.40 -3.82 -4.43
N LEU A 51 -18.14 -3.51 -3.15
CA LEU A 51 -19.02 -2.71 -2.29
C LEU A 51 -18.62 -1.24 -2.13
N ALA A 52 -17.32 -0.92 -2.21
CA ALA A 52 -16.78 0.40 -1.86
C ALA A 52 -16.16 1.15 -3.06
N GLY A 53 -15.93 0.46 -4.19
CA GLY A 53 -15.26 1.00 -5.36
C GLY A 53 -13.74 0.75 -5.32
N VAL A 54 -13.00 1.60 -6.04
CA VAL A 54 -11.55 1.46 -6.23
C VAL A 54 -10.79 2.45 -5.36
N ASP A 55 -9.97 1.92 -4.45
CA ASP A 55 -9.09 2.69 -3.58
C ASP A 55 -7.66 2.73 -4.15
N TYR A 56 -7.04 3.91 -4.07
CA TYR A 56 -5.67 4.12 -4.50
C TYR A 56 -4.80 4.51 -3.32
N LEU A 57 -3.68 3.79 -3.18
CA LEU A 57 -2.71 3.92 -2.10
C LEU A 57 -1.32 4.26 -2.67
N PRO A 58 -1.12 5.49 -3.21
CA PRO A 58 0.19 5.93 -3.64
C PRO A 58 1.14 6.15 -2.45
N ARG A 59 2.39 5.75 -2.63
CA ARG A 59 3.49 5.96 -1.70
C ARG A 59 4.74 6.44 -2.44
N MET A 60 5.40 7.43 -1.88
CA MET A 60 6.67 7.95 -2.38
C MET A 60 7.62 8.21 -1.23
N GLY A 61 8.91 7.99 -1.46
CA GLY A 61 9.93 8.25 -0.47
C GLY A 61 11.30 8.51 -1.08
N VAL A 62 12.16 9.14 -0.29
CA VAL A 62 13.53 9.48 -0.64
C VAL A 62 14.43 9.09 0.53
N ASN A 63 15.52 8.41 0.21
CA ASN A 63 16.58 8.07 1.14
C ASN A 63 17.86 8.82 0.75
N TYR A 64 18.39 9.59 1.68
CA TYR A 64 19.64 10.33 1.51
C TYR A 64 20.68 9.91 2.55
N HIS A 65 21.81 9.39 2.08
CA HIS A 65 22.92 8.95 2.93
C HIS A 65 23.88 10.14 3.16
N ILE A 66 23.87 10.69 4.37
CA ILE A 66 24.80 11.75 4.79
C ILE A 66 26.20 11.17 4.95
N THR A 67 26.28 9.99 5.58
CA THR A 67 27.49 9.19 5.73
C THR A 67 27.14 7.72 5.43
N PRO A 68 28.11 6.81 5.28
CA PRO A 68 27.82 5.38 5.13
C PRO A 68 27.04 4.77 6.30
N LEU A 69 26.98 5.44 7.45
CA LEU A 69 26.34 4.98 8.68
C LEU A 69 25.04 5.73 9.00
N THR A 70 24.78 6.86 8.35
CA THR A 70 23.66 7.76 8.67
C THR A 70 22.84 8.09 7.43
N THR A 71 21.56 7.72 7.45
CA THR A 71 20.62 7.96 6.35
C THR A 71 19.41 8.73 6.87
N LEU A 72 19.02 9.78 6.15
CA LEU A 72 17.74 10.45 6.32
C LEU A 72 16.72 9.85 5.35
N ARG A 73 15.52 9.59 5.85
CA ARG A 73 14.40 9.07 5.05
C ARG A 73 13.21 10.00 5.17
N PHE A 74 12.70 10.41 4.02
CA PHE A 74 11.45 11.16 3.90
C PHE A 74 10.46 10.29 3.13
N SER A 75 9.22 10.19 3.62
CA SER A 75 8.17 9.39 2.98
C SER A 75 6.84 10.11 3.08
N VAL A 76 6.06 10.03 2.01
CA VAL A 76 4.69 10.52 1.92
C VAL A 76 3.82 9.43 1.31
N SER A 77 2.63 9.25 1.85
CA SER A 77 1.62 8.35 1.32
C SER A 77 0.25 8.95 1.51
N ARG A 78 -0.66 8.61 0.61
CA ARG A 78 -2.07 8.98 0.71
C ARG A 78 -2.92 7.73 0.55
N ALA A 79 -3.90 7.58 1.41
CA ALA A 79 -5.05 6.71 1.16
C ALA A 79 -6.20 7.59 0.70
N THR A 80 -6.96 7.10 -0.26
CA THR A 80 -8.08 7.82 -0.86
C THR A 80 -9.35 7.08 -0.55
#